data_AF-W2JLQ6-F1
#
_entry.id   AF-W2JLQ6-F1
#
_cell.length_a   1.000
_cell.length_b   1.000
_cell.length_c   1.000
_cell.angle_alpha   90.00
_cell.angle_beta   90.00
_cell.angle_gamma   90.00
#
_symmetry.space_group_name_H-M   'P 1'
#
loop_
_entity.id
_entity.type
_entity.pdbx_description
1 polymer ?
#
loop_
_entity_poly.entity_id
_entity_poly.type
_entity_poly.pdbx_seq_one_letter_code
_entity_poly.pdbx_strand_id
1 'polypeptide(L)'
;MTVLKTKSGSSFVKFSDIAGGIPREMMVNDSIIDMAIKRIADSWLSETAFIVLPLHLSRIHWGVIIVEVAFPTTSIVNFYEPLHQQGYKEEIKKVWTEKLLPFLENSRAESGAK
;
A
#
# COMPACT_ATOMS: atom_id res chain seq x y z
N MET A 1 9.20 5.59 18.35
CA MET A 1 9.24 4.10 18.31
C MET A 1 7.88 3.60 18.81
N THR A 2 7.11 2.90 17.96
CA THR A 2 5.73 2.55 18.29
C THR A 2 5.63 1.17 18.91
N VAL A 3 4.89 1.07 20.01
CA VAL A 3 4.83 -0.10 20.88
C VAL A 3 3.38 -0.57 20.98
N LEU A 4 3.13 -1.85 20.69
CA LEU A 4 1.82 -2.48 20.81
C LEU A 4 1.67 -3.06 22.21
N LYS A 5 0.60 -2.69 22.90
CA LYS A 5 0.26 -3.23 24.22
C LYS A 5 -0.50 -4.54 24.06
N THR A 6 -0.04 -5.61 24.72
CA THR A 6 -0.74 -6.89 24.68
C THR A 6 -2.03 -6.82 25.49
N LYS A 7 -3.00 -7.69 25.17
CA LYS A 7 -4.29 -7.76 25.90
C LYS A 7 -4.12 -8.06 27.39
N SER A 8 -3.04 -8.74 27.79
CA SER A 8 -2.72 -8.97 29.21
C SER A 8 -2.14 -7.74 29.91
N GLY A 9 -1.78 -6.68 29.17
CA GLY A 9 -1.20 -5.45 29.70
C GLY A 9 0.20 -5.59 30.32
N SER A 10 0.71 -6.82 30.42
CA SER A 10 1.99 -7.18 31.05
C SER A 10 3.19 -7.05 30.12
N SER A 11 2.97 -6.84 28.82
CA SER A 11 4.05 -6.75 27.84
C SER A 11 3.75 -5.79 26.70
N PHE A 12 4.84 -5.36 26.10
CA PHE A 12 4.90 -4.41 25.02
C PHE A 12 5.66 -5.07 23.87
N VAL A 13 5.04 -5.16 22.71
CA VAL A 13 5.68 -5.75 21.52
C VAL A 13 5.99 -4.62 20.56
N LYS A 14 7.25 -4.48 20.15
CA LYS A 14 7.58 -3.50 19.11
C LYS A 14 7.09 -4.03 17.78
N PHE A 15 6.67 -3.12 16.90
CA PHE A 15 6.30 -3.50 15.54
C PHE A 15 7.44 -4.24 14.82
N SER A 16 8.69 -3.82 15.05
CA SER A 16 9.89 -4.50 14.54
C SER A 16 10.00 -5.97 14.98
N ASP A 17 9.51 -6.30 16.17
CA ASP A 17 9.62 -7.65 16.72
C ASP A 17 8.59 -8.58 16.06
N ILE A 18 7.40 -8.05 15.73
CA ILE A 18 6.37 -8.76 14.96
C ILE A 18 6.77 -8.88 13.49
N ALA A 19 7.13 -7.75 12.86
CA ALA A 19 7.51 -7.68 11.46
C ALA A 19 8.84 -8.40 11.16
N GLY A 20 9.75 -8.47 12.12
CA GLY A 20 11.03 -9.18 11.99
C GLY A 20 10.98 -10.66 12.34
N GLY A 21 9.91 -11.11 13.02
CA GLY A 21 9.71 -12.50 13.45
C GLY A 21 8.78 -13.32 12.55
N ILE A 22 7.72 -12.72 11.99
CA ILE A 22 6.67 -13.45 11.27
C ILE A 22 6.99 -13.79 9.80
N PRO A 23 7.60 -12.92 8.97
CA PRO A 23 7.64 -13.14 7.53
C PRO A 23 8.99 -13.63 6.98
N ARG A 24 9.93 -14.12 7.81
CA ARG A 24 11.22 -14.59 7.27
C ARG A 24 11.07 -15.78 6.32
N GLU A 25 10.09 -16.65 6.60
CA GLU A 25 9.87 -17.90 5.85
C GLU A 25 8.41 -18.06 5.37
N MET A 26 7.57 -17.05 5.59
CA MET A 26 6.15 -17.09 5.28
C MET A 26 5.73 -15.89 4.45
N MET A 27 4.78 -16.11 3.53
CA MET A 27 4.19 -15.03 2.76
C MET A 27 3.42 -14.09 3.70
N VAL A 28 3.71 -12.79 3.57
CA VAL A 28 2.98 -11.74 4.28
C VAL A 28 1.51 -11.77 3.81
N ASN A 29 0.57 -11.71 4.75
CA ASN A 29 -0.85 -11.63 4.45
C ASN A 29 -1.36 -10.17 4.46
N ASP A 30 -2.57 -9.98 3.97
CA ASP A 30 -3.25 -8.69 3.83
C ASP A 30 -3.31 -7.90 5.15
N SER A 31 -3.47 -8.59 6.29
CA SER A 31 -3.57 -7.94 7.61
C SER A 31 -2.25 -7.31 8.05
N ILE A 32 -1.12 -7.96 7.75
CA ILE A 32 0.20 -7.40 8.07
C ILE A 32 0.52 -6.22 7.16
N ILE A 33 0.15 -6.30 5.88
CA ILE A 33 0.31 -5.20 4.92
C ILE A 33 -0.53 -4.00 5.32
N ASP A 34 -1.82 -4.20 5.61
CA ASP A 34 -2.74 -3.15 6.07
C ASP A 34 -2.22 -2.47 7.34
N MET A 35 -1.76 -3.26 8.32
CA MET A 35 -1.13 -2.73 9.54
C MET A 35 0.10 -1.88 9.21
N ALA A 36 0.99 -2.33 8.31
CA ALA A 36 2.19 -1.60 7.93
C ALA A 36 1.85 -0.27 7.23
N ILE A 37 0.88 -0.28 6.30
CA ILE A 37 0.43 0.93 5.59
C ILE A 37 -0.18 1.94 6.56
N LYS A 38 -1.04 1.50 7.48
CA LYS A 38 -1.59 2.38 8.53
C LYS A 38 -0.49 3.03 9.36
N ARG A 39 0.56 2.27 9.71
CA ARG A 39 1.72 2.84 10.43
C ARG A 39 2.47 3.88 9.63
N ILE A 40 2.67 3.65 8.32
CA ILE A 40 3.32 4.62 7.44
C ILE A 40 2.47 5.89 7.39
N ALA A 41 1.16 5.76 7.18
CA ALA A 41 0.21 6.87 7.14
C ALA A 41 0.20 7.67 8.46
N ASP A 42 0.15 7.00 9.62
CA ASP A 42 0.20 7.65 10.93
C ASP A 42 1.49 8.46 11.15
N SER A 43 2.59 8.06 10.51
CA SER A 43 3.90 8.73 10.60
C SER A 43 4.14 9.76 9.51
N TRP A 44 3.22 9.90 8.55
CA TRP A 44 3.39 10.73 7.38
C TRP A 44 3.15 12.21 7.74
N LEU A 45 4.16 13.05 7.53
CA LEU A 45 4.13 14.48 7.82
C LEU A 45 4.13 15.37 6.59
N SER A 46 4.10 14.79 5.37
CA SER A 46 4.16 15.56 4.13
C SER A 46 2.76 16.04 3.71
N GLU A 47 2.72 17.26 3.16
CA GLU A 47 1.53 17.85 2.54
C GLU A 47 1.19 17.19 1.20
N THR A 48 2.14 16.47 0.59
CA THR A 48 1.90 15.72 -0.64
C THR A 48 1.03 14.50 -0.33
N ALA A 49 -0.11 14.41 -1.03
CA ALA A 49 -1.01 13.27 -0.94
C ALA A 49 -0.48 12.10 -1.76
N PHE A 50 -0.48 10.91 -1.16
CA PHE A 50 -0.12 9.67 -1.82
C PHE A 50 -1.26 8.66 -1.72
N ILE A 51 -1.43 7.87 -2.77
CA ILE A 51 -2.23 6.66 -2.76
C ILE A 51 -1.24 5.49 -2.83
N VAL A 52 -1.22 4.65 -1.81
CA VAL A 52 -0.42 3.43 -1.76
C VAL A 52 -1.36 2.24 -1.87
N LEU A 53 -1.27 1.51 -2.99
CA LEU A 53 -2.10 0.34 -3.25
C LEU A 53 -1.26 -0.93 -3.32
N PRO A 54 -1.25 -1.76 -2.26
CA PRO A 54 -0.69 -3.10 -2.33
C PRO A 54 -1.57 -4.00 -3.20
N LEU A 55 -0.94 -4.83 -4.03
CA LEU A 55 -1.60 -5.74 -4.94
C LEU A 55 -1.17 -7.17 -4.69
N HIS A 56 -2.16 -8.05 -4.46
CA HIS A 56 -1.93 -9.49 -4.43
C HIS A 56 -2.02 -10.04 -5.85
N LEU A 57 -0.87 -10.31 -6.45
CA LEU A 57 -0.69 -10.73 -7.84
C LEU A 57 -0.69 -12.24 -7.92
N SER A 58 -1.49 -12.78 -8.84
CA SER A 58 -1.61 -14.22 -9.08
C SER A 58 -1.81 -15.09 -7.82
N ARG A 59 -2.32 -14.50 -6.73
CA ARG A 59 -2.53 -15.10 -5.41
C ARG A 59 -1.29 -15.61 -4.66
N ILE A 60 -0.09 -15.30 -5.13
CA ILE A 60 1.18 -15.81 -4.57
C ILE A 60 2.29 -14.77 -4.51
N HIS A 61 2.01 -13.53 -4.93
CA HIS A 61 3.02 -12.49 -5.05
C HIS A 61 2.44 -11.12 -4.70
N TRP A 62 3.30 -10.19 -4.27
CA TRP A 62 2.91 -8.83 -3.88
C TRP A 62 3.63 -7.79 -4.71
N GLY A 63 2.86 -6.87 -5.29
CA GLY A 63 3.36 -5.63 -5.88
C GLY A 63 2.76 -4.42 -5.18
N VAL A 64 3.24 -3.21 -5.51
CA VAL A 64 2.63 -1.96 -5.03
C VAL A 64 2.56 -0.93 -6.14
N ILE A 65 1.42 -0.25 -6.22
CA ILE A 65 1.25 0.98 -7.00
C ILE A 65 1.34 2.15 -6.03
N ILE A 66 2.20 3.12 -6.33
CA ILE A 66 2.28 4.39 -5.59
C ILE A 66 1.90 5.51 -6.55
N VAL A 67 0.82 6.22 -6.22
CA VAL A 67 0.38 7.40 -6.95
C VAL A 67 0.68 8.62 -6.09
N GLU A 68 1.55 9.48 -6.59
CA GLU A 68 1.69 10.84 -6.07
C GLU A 68 0.59 11.70 -6.67
N VAL A 69 -0.20 12.35 -5.83
CA VAL A 69 -1.30 13.22 -6.26
C VAL A 69 -0.86 14.68 -6.11
N ALA A 70 -0.34 15.27 -7.19
CA ALA A 70 0.00 16.69 -7.24
C ALA A 70 -1.20 17.49 -7.76
N PHE A 71 -1.77 18.32 -6.88
CA PHE A 71 -2.77 19.31 -7.27
C PHE A 71 -2.11 20.35 -8.21
N PRO A 72 -2.77 20.81 -9.29
CA PRO A 72 -4.17 20.58 -9.68
C PRO A 72 -4.43 19.43 -10.67
N THR A 73 -3.43 18.80 -11.27
CA THR A 73 -3.70 17.89 -12.42
C THR A 73 -2.73 16.74 -12.62
N THR A 74 -1.62 16.66 -11.89
CA THR A 74 -0.55 15.74 -12.25
C THR A 74 -0.48 14.60 -11.24
N SER A 75 -0.66 13.37 -11.72
CA SER A 75 -0.41 12.17 -10.94
C SER A 75 0.83 11.46 -11.47
N ILE A 76 1.84 11.29 -10.62
CA ILE A 76 2.99 10.44 -10.95
C ILE A 76 2.67 9.04 -10.44
N VAL A 77 2.69 8.06 -11.35
CA VAL A 77 2.33 6.67 -11.06
C VAL A 77 3.60 5.83 -11.12
N ASN A 78 3.92 5.19 -10.01
CA ASN A 78 5.07 4.31 -9.87
C ASN A 78 4.60 2.88 -9.62
N PHE A 79 5.18 1.93 -10.37
CA PHE A 79 4.89 0.50 -10.27
C PHE A 79 6.09 -0.23 -9.69
N TYR A 80 5.90 -0.89 -8.55
CA TYR A 80 6.95 -1.65 -7.90
C TYR A 80 6.59 -3.13 -7.88
N GLU A 81 7.46 -3.93 -8.48
CA GLU A 81 7.36 -5.38 -8.57
C GLU A 81 8.74 -5.97 -8.22
N PRO A 82 8.89 -6.60 -7.04
CA PRO A 82 10.20 -6.98 -6.50
C PRO A 82 10.94 -8.10 -7.25
N LEU A 83 10.24 -9.01 -7.92
CA LEU A 83 10.87 -10.14 -8.62
C LEU A 83 11.30 -9.78 -10.06
N HIS A 84 10.98 -8.57 -10.51
CA HIS A 84 11.23 -8.05 -11.84
C HIS A 84 10.68 -8.90 -13.00
N GLN A 85 9.70 -9.76 -12.73
CA GLN A 85 9.08 -10.65 -13.69
C GLN A 85 8.09 -9.90 -14.59
N GLN A 86 8.19 -10.14 -15.90
CA GLN A 86 7.40 -9.43 -16.88
C GLN A 86 5.88 -9.65 -16.71
N GLY A 87 5.46 -10.88 -16.39
CA GLY A 87 4.04 -11.20 -16.18
C GLY A 87 3.41 -10.39 -15.04
N TYR A 88 4.11 -10.25 -13.91
CA TYR A 88 3.63 -9.44 -12.79
C TYR A 88 3.63 -7.94 -13.09
N LYS A 89 4.64 -7.45 -13.82
CA LYS A 89 4.66 -6.05 -14.27
C LYS A 89 3.47 -5.73 -15.18
N GLU A 90 3.10 -6.65 -16.06
CA GLU A 90 1.91 -6.51 -16.92
C GLU A 90 0.62 -6.59 -16.11
N GLU A 91 0.52 -7.51 -15.15
CA GLU A 91 -0.63 -7.63 -14.24
C GLU A 91 -0.86 -6.33 -13.44
N ILE A 92 0.19 -5.74 -12.86
CA ILE A 92 0.11 -4.45 -12.14
C ILE A 92 -0.39 -3.33 -13.06
N LYS A 93 0.19 -3.21 -14.25
CA LYS A 93 -0.24 -2.18 -15.23
C LYS A 93 -1.69 -2.37 -15.65
N LYS A 94 -2.13 -3.61 -15.81
CA LYS A 94 -3.52 -3.95 -16.13
C LYS A 94 -4.45 -3.51 -15.00
N VAL A 95 -4.11 -3.80 -13.74
CA VAL A 95 -4.89 -3.36 -12.58
C VAL A 95 -4.98 -1.83 -12.50
N TRP A 96 -3.89 -1.12 -12.80
CA TRP A 96 -3.91 0.33 -12.90
C TRP A 96 -4.91 0.83 -13.96
N THR A 97 -4.72 0.41 -15.20
CA THR A 97 -5.48 0.92 -16.35
C THR A 97 -6.96 0.54 -16.30
N GLU A 98 -7.28 -0.69 -15.88
CA GLU A 98 -8.64 -1.22 -15.97
C GLU A 98 -9.47 -0.98 -14.70
N LYS A 99 -8.84 -0.70 -13.55
CA LYS A 99 -9.54 -0.59 -12.27
C LYS A 99 -9.27 0.72 -11.55
N LEU A 100 -8.00 0.99 -11.24
CA LEU A 100 -7.66 2.11 -10.35
C LEU A 100 -7.82 3.47 -11.02
N LEU A 101 -7.30 3.62 -12.25
CA LEU A 101 -7.41 4.88 -12.98
C LEU A 101 -8.87 5.31 -13.20
N PRO A 102 -9.77 4.44 -13.74
CA PRO A 102 -11.18 4.77 -13.88
C PRO A 102 -11.85 5.14 -12.55
N PHE A 103 -11.51 4.45 -11.46
CA PHE A 103 -12.05 4.76 -10.13
C PHE A 103 -11.67 6.17 -9.67
N LEU A 104 -10.41 6.57 -9.85
CA LEU A 104 -9.91 7.89 -9.47
C LEU A 104 -10.51 9.00 -10.34
N GLU A 105 -10.64 8.78 -11.65
CA GLU A 105 -11.27 9.73 -12.57
C GLU A 105 -12.74 9.96 -12.25
N ASN A 106 -13.49 8.90 -11.97
CA ASN A 106 -14.91 8.99 -11.58
C ASN A 106 -15.08 9.71 -10.24
N SER A 107 -14.24 9.39 -9.24
CA SER A 107 -14.27 10.06 -7.93
C SER A 107 -13.99 11.56 -8.03
N ARG A 108 -13.14 11.95 -9.00
CA ARG A 108 -12.86 13.37 -9.27
C ARG A 108 -14.01 14.08 -9.96
N ALA A 109 -14.70 13.42 -10.90
CA ALA A 109 -15.87 13.98 -11.55
C ALA A 109 -16.99 14.29 -10.55
N GLU A 110 -17.19 13.43 -9.55
CA GLU A 110 -18.18 13.62 -8.48
C GLU A 110 -17.81 14.77 -7.52
N SER A 111 -16.52 14.97 -7.26
CA SER A 111 -16.06 16.03 -6.34
C SER A 111 -16.00 17.42 -6.99
N GLY A 112 -15.87 17.51 -8.33
CA GLY A 112 -15.92 18.75 -9.08
C GLY A 112 -17.34 19.25 -9.44
N ALA A 113 -18.37 18.47 -9.10
CA ALA A 113 -19.78 18.82 -9.33
C ALA A 113 -20.44 19.59 -8.17
N LYS A 114 -19.65 20.13 -7.22
CA LYS A 114 -20.10 20.94 -6.09
C LYS A 114 -19.73 22.41 -6.26
#